data_AF-A0A848KPB0-F1
#
_entry.id   AF-A0A848KPB0-F1
#
_cell.length_a   1.000
_cell.length_b   1.000
_cell.length_c   1.000
_cell.angle_alpha   90.00
_cell.angle_beta   90.00
_cell.angle_gamma   90.00
#
_symmetry.space_group_name_H-M   'P 1'
#
loop_
_entity.id
_entity.type
_entity.pdbx_description
1 polymer ?
#
loop_
_entity_poly.entity_id
_entity_poly.type
_entity_poly.pdbx_seq_one_letter_code
_entity_poly.pdbx_strand_id
1 'polypeptide(L)'
;MNKQEAGRLAEQRLDEWQRSVTYENLAFADEHSSSTSSEVRVGDVAYEVTFTVYREQRESAYTMSVRVTEVGKRSLFRSAVSRHGRKHPDGRFSLGA
;
A
#
# COMPACT_ATOMS: atom_id res chain seq x y z
N MET A 1 3.04 -5.31 -17.82
CA MET A 1 2.47 -5.58 -16.50
C MET A 1 1.05 -6.03 -16.61
N ASN A 2 0.73 -7.17 -16.00
CA ASN A 2 -0.65 -7.59 -15.77
C ASN A 2 -1.25 -6.72 -14.65
N LYS A 3 -2.20 -5.84 -15.03
CA LYS A 3 -2.83 -4.89 -14.10
C LYS A 3 -3.78 -5.55 -13.10
N GLN A 4 -4.40 -6.67 -13.47
CA GLN A 4 -5.28 -7.41 -12.56
C GLN A 4 -4.47 -8.00 -11.41
N GLU A 5 -3.34 -8.65 -11.73
CA GLU A 5 -2.46 -9.23 -10.72
C GLU A 5 -1.83 -8.15 -9.83
N ALA A 6 -1.34 -7.06 -10.42
CA ALA A 6 -0.80 -5.94 -9.66
C ALA A 6 -1.87 -5.29 -8.75
N GLY A 7 -3.13 -5.21 -9.20
CA GLY A 7 -4.26 -4.76 -8.39
C GLY A 7 -4.54 -5.70 -7.22
N ARG A 8 -4.59 -7.01 -7.47
CA ARG A 8 -4.77 -8.04 -6.44
C ARG A 8 -3.68 -7.98 -5.36
N LEU A 9 -2.42 -7.80 -5.75
CA LEU A 9 -1.30 -7.65 -4.82
C LEU A 9 -1.43 -6.38 -3.96
N ALA A 10 -1.86 -5.28 -4.56
CA ALA A 10 -2.08 -4.02 -3.85
C ALA A 10 -3.23 -4.14 -2.84
N GLU A 11 -4.34 -4.76 -3.23
CA GLU A 11 -5.51 -5.02 -2.38
C GLU A 11 -5.17 -5.97 -1.23
N GLN A 12 -4.43 -7.05 -1.51
CA GLN A 12 -3.97 -7.97 -0.47
C GLN A 12 -3.15 -7.25 0.61
N ARG A 13 -2.24 -6.34 0.21
CA ARG A 13 -1.45 -5.57 1.18
C ARG A 13 -2.31 -4.65 2.04
N LEU A 14 -3.34 -4.02 1.46
CA LEU A 14 -4.27 -3.18 2.19
C LEU A 14 -5.11 -4.00 3.19
N ASP A 15 -5.57 -5.18 2.79
CA ASP A 15 -6.29 -6.12 3.66
C ASP A 15 -5.43 -6.59 4.83
N GLU A 16 -4.17 -6.94 4.57
CA GLU A 16 -3.18 -7.31 5.59
C GLU A 16 -2.98 -6.16 6.59
N TRP A 17 -2.84 -4.92 6.10
CA TRP A 17 -2.69 -3.74 6.94
C TRP A 17 -3.94 -3.47 7.78
N GLN A 18 -5.12 -3.55 7.18
CA GLN A 18 -6.40 -3.34 7.89
C GLN A 18 -6.54 -4.27 9.10
N ARG A 19 -6.13 -5.53 8.97
CA ARG A 19 -6.25 -6.57 10.00
C ARG A 19 -5.16 -6.51 11.06
N SER A 20 -3.94 -6.14 10.66
CA SER A 20 -2.76 -6.15 11.55
C SER A 20 -2.61 -4.88 12.38
N VAL A 21 -3.15 -3.75 11.93
CA VAL A 21 -2.88 -2.45 12.54
C VAL A 21 -4.14 -1.81 13.14
N THR A 22 -4.00 -1.32 14.37
CA THR A 22 -4.98 -0.46 15.05
C THR A 22 -4.62 1.02 14.88
N TYR A 23 -5.60 1.90 15.02
CA TYR A 23 -5.36 3.34 14.96
C TYR A 23 -4.40 3.80 16.08
N GLU A 24 -4.54 3.23 17.28
CA GLU A 24 -3.66 3.52 18.43
C GLU A 24 -2.20 3.19 18.13
N ASN A 25 -1.92 2.05 17.48
CA ASN A 25 -0.56 1.68 17.06
C ASN A 25 0.04 2.71 16.08
N LEU A 26 -0.77 3.27 15.18
CA LEU A 26 -0.34 4.28 14.23
C LEU A 26 -0.13 5.64 14.88
N ALA A 27 -1.04 6.05 15.77
CA ALA A 27 -0.93 7.28 16.54
C ALA A 27 0.33 7.32 17.42
N PHE A 28 0.73 6.18 17.96
CA PHE A 28 1.99 6.08 18.68
C PHE A 28 3.23 6.17 17.75
N ALA A 29 3.11 5.79 16.48
CA ALA A 29 4.21 5.70 15.51
C ALA A 29 4.42 6.96 14.65
N ASP A 30 3.83 8.09 15.03
CA ASP A 30 3.67 9.31 14.20
C ASP A 30 4.99 10.01 13.82
N GLU A 31 6.13 9.60 14.38
CA GLU A 31 7.42 10.22 14.13
C GLU A 31 8.12 9.74 12.85
N HIS A 32 7.66 8.66 12.20
CA HIS A 32 8.37 8.05 11.07
C HIS A 32 7.46 7.67 9.90
N SER A 33 7.51 8.43 8.80
CA SER A 33 7.01 7.94 7.51
C SER A 33 7.90 6.80 7.03
N SER A 34 7.44 5.56 7.12
CA SER A 34 8.17 4.41 6.62
C SER A 34 7.61 3.98 5.27
N SER A 35 8.43 4.11 4.23
CA SER A 35 8.20 3.44 2.95
C SER A 35 8.90 2.09 3.00
N THR A 36 8.17 1.01 2.79
CA THR A 36 8.72 -0.35 2.76
C THR A 36 8.41 -0.99 1.42
N SER A 37 9.40 -1.67 0.84
CA SER A 37 9.26 -2.39 -0.43
C SER A 37 9.51 -3.88 -0.22
N SER A 38 8.74 -4.72 -0.90
CA SER A 38 8.93 -6.16 -0.95
C SER A 38 8.74 -6.68 -2.38
N GLU A 39 9.62 -7.57 -2.84
CA GLU A 39 9.45 -8.29 -4.10
C GLU A 39 8.52 -9.50 -3.90
N VAL A 40 7.56 -9.68 -4.82
CA VAL A 40 6.63 -10.80 -4.87
C VAL A 40 6.67 -11.42 -6.26
N ARG A 41 6.76 -12.74 -6.35
CA ARG A 41 6.73 -13.46 -7.64
C ARG A 41 5.38 -14.13 -7.85
N VAL A 42 4.83 -13.96 -9.05
CA VAL A 42 3.61 -14.63 -9.50
C VAL A 42 3.92 -15.30 -10.84
N GLY A 43 4.04 -16.62 -10.82
CA GLY A 43 4.63 -17.37 -11.94
C GLY A 43 6.06 -16.87 -12.21
N ASP A 44 6.35 -16.57 -13.48
CA ASP A 44 7.67 -16.09 -13.92
C ASP A 44 7.83 -14.56 -13.83
N VAL A 45 6.83 -13.84 -13.33
CA VAL A 45 6.86 -12.37 -13.24
C VAL A 45 7.13 -11.93 -11.81
N ALA A 46 8.16 -11.10 -11.62
CA ALA A 46 8.45 -10.45 -10.35
C ALA A 46 7.79 -9.07 -10.28
N TYR A 47 7.21 -8.76 -9.13
CA TYR A 47 6.55 -7.50 -8.81
C TYR A 47 7.19 -6.88 -7.58
N GLU A 48 7.47 -5.60 -7.63
CA GLU A 48 7.87 -4.80 -6.48
C GLU A 48 6.62 -4.14 -5.91
N VAL A 49 6.30 -4.48 -4.67
CA VAL A 49 5.19 -3.90 -3.89
C VAL A 49 5.79 -2.94 -2.88
N THR A 50 5.60 -1.64 -3.11
CA THR A 50 6.01 -0.58 -2.20
C THR A 50 4.79 -0.05 -1.48
N PHE A 51 4.86 0.10 -0.17
CA PHE A 51 3.81 0.78 0.59
C PHE A 51 4.39 1.88 1.46
N THR A 52 3.59 2.94 1.64
CA THR A 52 3.93 4.10 2.47
C THR A 52 2.72 4.39 3.35
N VAL A 53 2.95 4.51 4.66
CA VAL A 53 1.92 4.94 5.62
C VAL A 53 2.22 6.36 6.06
N TYR A 54 1.20 7.21 6.05
CA TYR A 54 1.30 8.59 6.49
C TYR A 54 0.00 9.07 7.14
N ARG A 55 0.13 10.02 8.06
CA ARG A 55 -1.01 10.73 8.65
C ARG A 55 -1.55 11.78 7.68
N GLU A 56 -2.87 11.83 7.48
CA GLU A 56 -3.49 12.89 6.72
C GLU A 56 -3.47 14.21 7.50
N GLN A 57 -3.10 15.32 6.85
CA GLN A 57 -2.95 16.61 7.54
C GLN A 57 -4.30 17.27 7.90
N ARG A 58 -5.36 16.94 7.16
CA ARG A 58 -6.68 17.58 7.28
C ARG A 58 -7.76 16.66 7.86
N GLU A 59 -7.46 15.39 7.99
CA GLU A 59 -8.34 14.37 8.58
C GLU A 59 -7.58 13.67 9.69
N SER A 60 -8.26 13.29 10.78
CA SER A 60 -7.64 12.43 11.80
C SER A 60 -7.58 10.99 11.29
N ALA A 61 -6.92 10.74 10.17
CA ALA A 61 -6.85 9.42 9.54
C ALA A 61 -5.41 9.12 9.11
N TYR A 62 -5.09 7.84 9.04
CA TYR A 62 -3.84 7.37 8.42
C TYR A 62 -4.16 6.75 7.08
N THR A 63 -3.33 7.03 6.09
CA THR A 63 -3.46 6.47 4.75
C THR A 63 -2.25 5.61 4.44
N MET A 64 -2.52 4.38 3.99
CA MET A 64 -1.53 3.55 3.32
C MET A 64 -1.72 3.71 1.82
N SER A 65 -0.65 4.15 1.13
CA SER A 65 -0.54 4.07 -0.32
C SER A 65 0.27 2.83 -0.67
N VAL A 66 -0.27 1.96 -1.52
CA VAL A 66 0.42 0.78 -2.05
C VAL A 66 0.62 0.97 -3.55
N ARG A 67 1.86 0.85 -4.01
CA ARG A 67 2.26 0.91 -5.41
C ARG A 67 2.89 -0.41 -5.81
N VAL A 68 2.40 -1.00 -6.89
CA VAL A 68 2.92 -2.25 -7.45
C VAL A 68 3.49 -2.00 -8.84
N THR A 69 4.73 -2.44 -9.06
CA THR A 69 5.39 -2.35 -10.37
C THR A 69 5.99 -3.69 -10.77
N GLU A 70 6.04 -3.99 -12.07
CA GLU A 70 6.73 -5.18 -12.59
C GLU A 70 8.25 -4.95 -12.59
N VAL A 71 9.02 -5.87 -12.00
CA VAL A 71 10.49 -5.85 -11.97
C VAL A 71 11.03 -6.41 -13.30
N GLY A 72 12.12 -5.83 -13.81
CA GLY A 72 12.84 -6.38 -14.98
C GLY A 72 12.43 -5.84 -16.35
N LYS A 73 11.30 -5.12 -16.49
CA LYS A 73 11.02 -4.39 -17.73
C LYS A 73 11.80 -3.07 -17.78
N ARG A 74 12.86 -3.04 -18.60
CA ARG A 74 13.54 -1.81 -19.07
C ARG A 74 12.58 -0.98 -19.95
N SER A 75 11.54 -0.42 -19.36
CA SER A 75 10.65 0.52 -20.02
C SER A 75 10.86 1.88 -19.39
N LEU A 76 11.13 2.90 -20.21
CA LEU A 76 11.14 4.31 -19.81
C LEU A 76 9.79 4.76 -19.21
N PHE A 77 8.76 3.92 -19.31
CA PHE A 77 7.47 4.07 -18.66
C PHE A 77 7.14 2.78 -17.89
N ARG A 78 7.70 2.63 -16.68
CA ARG A 78 7.38 1.51 -15.78
C ARG A 78 5.90 1.65 -15.37
N SER A 79 5.03 0.83 -15.97
CA SER A 79 3.62 0.80 -15.61
C SER A 79 3.47 0.43 -14.14
N ALA A 80 2.65 1.18 -13.40
CA ALA A 80 2.38 0.95 -11.98
C ALA A 80 0.87 0.86 -11.75
N VAL A 81 0.46 0.05 -10.77
CA VAL A 81 -0.87 0.11 -10.18
C VAL A 81 -0.72 0.67 -8.77
N SER A 82 -1.57 1.62 -8.41
CA SER A 82 -1.64 2.12 -7.05
C SER A 82 -3.03 1.88 -6.46
N ARG A 83 -3.07 1.61 -5.16
CA ARG A 83 -4.27 1.52 -4.33
C ARG A 83 -4.03 2.23 -3.02
N HIS A 84 -5.10 2.70 -2.40
CA HIS A 84 -5.04 3.40 -1.14
C HIS A 84 -6.06 2.82 -0.17
N GLY A 85 -5.71 2.83 1.11
CA GLY A 85 -6.64 2.52 2.20
C GLY A 85 -6.44 3.53 3.31
N ARG A 86 -7.53 3.88 4.01
CA ARG A 86 -7.51 4.79 5.15
C ARG A 86 -8.00 4.09 6.41
N LYS A 87 -7.30 4.33 7.52
CA LYS A 87 -7.66 3.89 8.87
C LYS A 87 -8.07 5.11 9.69
N HIS A 88 -9.30 5.09 10.19
CA HIS A 88 -9.92 6.16 10.96
C HIS A 88 -9.80 5.91 12.48
N PRO A 89 -10.00 6.93 13.34
CA PRO A 89 -9.88 6.80 14.80
C PRO A 89 -10.96 5.91 15.41
N ASP A 90 -12.12 5.85 14.75
CA ASP A 90 -13.25 4.97 15.10
C ASP A 90 -12.98 3.49 14.77
N GLY A 91 -11.77 3.17 14.27
CA GLY A 91 -11.36 1.82 13.88
C GLY A 91 -11.80 1.41 12.48
N ARG A 92 -12.64 2.21 11.81
CA ARG A 92 -13.12 1.95 10.46
C ARG A 92 -11.97 1.98 9.45
N PHE A 93 -12.10 1.13 8.45
CA PHE A 93 -11.24 1.11 7.28
C PHE A 93 -12.04 1.46 6.03
N SER A 94 -11.47 2.29 5.16
CA SER A 94 -12.07 2.66 3.89
C SER A 94 -11.03 2.58 2.78
N LEU A 95 -11.35 1.89 1.69
CA LEU A 95 -10.55 1.96 0.47
C LEU A 95 -10.62 3.39 -0.08
N GLY A 96 -9.47 3.98 -0.39
CA GLY A 96 -9.38 5.27 -1.06
C GLY A 96 -9.76 5.12 -2.53
N ALA A 97 -10.37 6.17 -3.09
CA ALA A 97 -10.63 6.29 -4.52
C ALA A 97 -9.31 6.35 -5.33
#